data_AF-A0A5P3LWQ8-F1
#
_entry.id   AF-A0A5P3LWQ8-F1
#
_cell.length_a   1.000
_cell.length_b   1.000
_cell.length_c   1.000
_cell.angle_alpha   90.00
_cell.angle_beta   90.00
_cell.angle_gamma   90.00
#
_symmetry.space_group_name_H-M   'P 1'
#
loop_
_entity.id
_entity.type
_entity.pdbx_description
1 polymer ?
#
loop_
_entity_poly.entity_id
_entity_poly.type
_entity_poly.pdbx_seq_one_letter_code
_entity_poly.pdbx_strand_id
1 'polypeptide(L)'
;DSISNNYLAQNIARQAAQDEKSLDFLNKQLPKVRGDLDLAEDKLNDFRRLNDSVDLSLEAKSVLDQIVNVDNQLNELTFRESEISQLYTKEHPTYKALLEKRKTLQEEKSKLNKRVSSMPETQQEILRLSRDVESGRAVYMQLLNRQQELSIAKSSAIGNVRIIDEAVTNPKPVKPKKLL
;
A
#
# COMPACT_ATOMS: atom_id res chain seq x y z
N ASP A 1 -23.72 -20.45 23.43
CA ASP A 1 -22.60 -21.05 22.66
C ASP A 1 -22.73 -20.94 21.14
N SER A 2 -23.90 -21.17 20.54
CA SER A 2 -24.04 -21.17 19.06
C SER A 2 -23.76 -19.82 18.37
N ILE A 3 -24.09 -18.68 18.99
CA ILE A 3 -24.01 -17.36 18.33
C ILE A 3 -22.55 -16.86 18.26
N SER A 4 -21.79 -16.98 19.35
CA SER A 4 -20.38 -16.55 19.40
C SER A 4 -19.49 -17.37 18.46
N ASN A 5 -19.69 -18.69 18.43
CA ASN A 5 -18.98 -19.59 17.51
C ASN A 5 -19.38 -19.34 16.05
N ASN A 6 -20.66 -19.07 15.78
CA ASN A 6 -21.12 -18.70 14.45
C ASN A 6 -20.53 -17.36 13.99
N TYR A 7 -20.49 -16.35 14.87
CA TYR A 7 -19.88 -15.06 14.56
C TYR A 7 -18.38 -15.18 14.27
N LEU A 8 -17.65 -15.97 15.07
CA LEU A 8 -16.23 -16.27 14.83
C LEU A 8 -16.02 -16.95 13.48
N ALA A 9 -16.78 -18.03 13.20
CA ALA A 9 -16.70 -18.75 11.94
C ALA A 9 -17.07 -17.85 10.74
N GLN A 10 -18.10 -17.01 10.87
CA GLN A 10 -18.51 -16.07 9.83
C GLN A 10 -17.48 -14.95 9.62
N ASN A 11 -16.78 -14.52 10.67
CA ASN A 11 -15.70 -13.53 10.54
C ASN A 11 -14.50 -14.14 9.80
N ILE A 12 -14.06 -15.34 10.20
CA ILE A 12 -12.99 -16.08 9.52
C ILE A 12 -13.34 -16.30 8.05
N ALA A 13 -14.56 -16.76 7.75
CA ALA A 13 -15.01 -16.98 6.38
C ALA A 13 -15.06 -15.68 5.55
N ARG A 14 -15.51 -14.57 6.14
CA ARG A 14 -15.50 -13.25 5.47
C ARG A 14 -14.09 -12.76 5.20
N GLN A 15 -13.19 -12.87 6.17
CA GLN A 15 -11.79 -12.49 6.02
C GLN A 15 -11.11 -13.32 4.92
N ALA A 16 -11.27 -14.65 4.96
CA ALA A 16 -10.72 -15.55 3.94
C ALA A 16 -11.23 -15.22 2.53
N ALA A 17 -12.54 -14.93 2.37
CA ALA A 17 -13.11 -14.53 1.08
C ALA A 17 -12.57 -13.17 0.59
N GLN A 18 -12.31 -12.22 1.50
CA GLN A 18 -11.72 -10.92 1.16
C GLN A 18 -10.24 -11.07 0.74
N ASP A 19 -9.47 -11.89 1.46
CA ASP A 19 -8.07 -12.16 1.17
C ASP A 19 -7.92 -12.90 -0.17
N GLU A 20 -8.81 -13.85 -0.47
CA GLU A 20 -8.85 -14.54 -1.76
C GLU A 20 -9.15 -13.60 -2.93
N LYS A 21 -10.13 -12.70 -2.79
CA LYS A 21 -10.42 -11.67 -3.81
C LYS A 21 -9.24 -10.71 -4.01
N SER A 22 -8.59 -10.32 -2.93
CA SER A 22 -7.41 -9.46 -2.98
C SER A 22 -6.25 -10.17 -3.67
N LEU A 23 -6.06 -11.46 -3.40
CA LEU A 23 -5.03 -12.27 -4.03
C LEU A 23 -5.28 -12.47 -5.54
N ASP A 24 -6.53 -12.75 -5.95
CA ASP A 24 -6.91 -12.82 -7.37
C ASP A 24 -6.68 -11.51 -8.10
N PHE A 25 -7.01 -10.38 -7.47
CA PHE A 25 -6.71 -9.06 -7.99
C PHE A 25 -5.20 -8.86 -8.20
N LEU A 26 -4.38 -9.18 -7.20
CA LEU A 26 -2.92 -9.06 -7.31
C LEU A 26 -2.35 -10.00 -8.39
N ASN A 27 -2.84 -11.23 -8.49
CA ASN A 27 -2.42 -12.18 -9.53
C ASN A 27 -2.67 -11.66 -10.95
N LYS A 28 -3.75 -10.90 -11.16
CA LYS A 28 -4.09 -10.28 -12.44
C LYS A 28 -3.32 -8.98 -12.69
N GLN A 29 -2.99 -8.24 -11.63
CA GLN A 29 -2.39 -6.91 -11.73
C GLN A 29 -0.85 -6.97 -11.81
N LEU A 30 -0.21 -7.90 -11.10
CA LEU A 30 1.24 -8.06 -11.08
C LEU A 30 1.86 -8.25 -12.48
N PRO A 31 1.29 -9.08 -13.38
CA PRO A 31 1.82 -9.20 -14.74
C PRO A 31 1.74 -7.89 -15.53
N LYS A 32 0.70 -7.07 -15.31
CA LYS A 32 0.56 -5.77 -15.98
C LYS A 32 1.61 -4.78 -15.49
N VAL A 33 1.75 -4.66 -14.17
CA VAL A 33 2.75 -3.78 -13.55
C VAL A 33 4.16 -4.20 -13.93
N ARG A 34 4.42 -5.52 -14.02
CA ARG A 34 5.68 -6.03 -14.55
C ARG A 34 5.90 -5.62 -16.00
N GLY A 35 4.90 -5.78 -16.87
CA GLY A 35 5.01 -5.35 -18.27
C GLY A 35 5.26 -3.84 -18.40
N ASP A 36 4.60 -3.02 -17.58
CA ASP A 36 4.83 -1.57 -17.54
C ASP A 36 6.26 -1.23 -17.08
N LEU A 37 6.80 -1.98 -16.10
CA LEU A 37 8.17 -1.85 -15.65
C LEU A 37 9.17 -2.26 -16.74
N ASP A 38 8.96 -3.41 -17.39
CA ASP A 38 9.81 -3.89 -18.49
C ASP A 38 9.86 -2.83 -19.62
N LEU A 39 8.72 -2.23 -19.98
CA LEU A 39 8.66 -1.14 -20.95
C LEU A 39 9.40 0.13 -20.50
N ALA A 40 9.40 0.44 -19.20
CA ALA A 40 10.14 1.59 -18.67
C ALA A 40 11.65 1.31 -18.68
N GLU A 41 12.07 0.09 -18.32
CA GLU A 41 13.46 -0.35 -18.36
C GLU A 41 14.00 -0.32 -19.79
N ASP A 42 13.22 -0.80 -20.76
CA ASP A 42 13.58 -0.75 -22.18
C ASP A 42 13.80 0.70 -22.66
N LYS A 43 12.88 1.62 -22.35
CA LYS A 43 13.03 3.04 -22.72
C LYS A 43 14.28 3.66 -22.11
N LEU A 44 14.59 3.35 -20.84
CA LEU A 44 15.80 3.83 -20.18
C LEU A 44 17.06 3.27 -20.85
N ASN A 45 17.07 1.98 -21.15
CA ASN A 45 18.17 1.31 -21.83
C ASN A 45 18.38 1.87 -23.24
N ASP A 46 17.31 2.09 -24.00
CA ASP A 46 17.35 2.68 -25.33
C ASP A 46 17.95 4.10 -25.30
N PHE A 47 17.50 4.92 -24.35
CA PHE A 47 18.04 6.27 -24.17
C PHE A 47 19.53 6.26 -23.82
N ARG A 48 19.96 5.35 -22.93
CA ARG A 48 21.38 5.19 -22.57
C ARG A 48 22.23 4.76 -23.75
N ARG A 49 21.73 3.87 -24.60
CA ARG A 49 22.45 3.42 -25.82
C ARG A 49 22.59 4.53 -26.85
N LEU A 50 21.56 5.36 -27.04
CA LEU A 50 21.57 6.45 -28.02
C LEU A 50 22.48 7.63 -27.63
N ASN A 51 22.65 7.86 -26.33
CA ASN A 51 23.41 8.98 -25.80
C ASN A 51 24.78 8.55 -25.24
N ASP A 52 25.42 7.52 -25.82
CA ASP A 52 26.78 7.07 -25.47
C ASP A 52 27.04 6.86 -23.96
N SER A 53 26.06 6.29 -23.23
CA SER A 53 26.17 6.02 -21.80
C SER A 53 26.45 7.26 -20.94
N VAL A 54 25.70 8.35 -21.14
CA VAL A 54 25.66 9.46 -20.17
C VAL A 54 25.20 8.92 -18.81
N ASP A 55 26.14 8.79 -17.88
CA ASP A 55 25.82 8.52 -16.49
C ASP A 55 25.20 9.77 -15.84
N LEU A 56 24.24 9.54 -14.93
CA LEU A 56 23.69 10.62 -14.12
C LEU A 56 24.81 11.30 -13.33
N SER A 57 24.83 12.62 -13.36
CA SER A 57 25.68 13.40 -12.46
C SER A 57 25.37 13.05 -11.01
N LEU A 58 26.35 13.21 -10.10
CA LEU A 58 26.13 12.96 -8.68
C LEU A 58 24.97 13.80 -8.12
N GLU A 59 24.81 15.03 -8.62
CA GLU A 59 23.66 15.88 -8.28
C GLU A 59 22.34 15.28 -8.78
N ALA A 60 22.27 14.89 -10.06
CA ALA A 60 21.05 14.32 -10.63
C ALA A 60 20.66 13.00 -9.95
N LYS A 61 21.65 12.16 -9.61
CA LYS A 61 21.41 10.94 -8.82
C LYS A 61 20.87 11.25 -7.43
N SER A 62 21.43 12.23 -6.72
CA SER A 62 20.93 12.63 -5.40
C SER A 62 19.49 13.17 -5.47
N VAL A 63 19.18 13.96 -6.50
CA VAL A 63 17.82 14.46 -6.73
C VAL A 63 16.87 13.33 -7.07
N LEU A 64 17.29 12.36 -7.88
CA LEU A 64 16.52 11.15 -8.19
C LEU A 64 16.18 10.37 -6.91
N ASP A 65 17.18 10.08 -6.07
CA ASP A 65 16.98 9.36 -4.81
C ASP A 65 15.97 10.08 -3.89
N GLN A 66 16.06 11.41 -3.81
CA GLN A 66 15.10 12.23 -3.06
C GLN A 66 13.69 12.16 -3.65
N ILE A 67 13.55 12.24 -4.98
CA ILE A 67 12.25 12.15 -5.65
C ILE A 67 11.62 10.78 -5.42
N VAL A 68 12.37 9.69 -5.61
CA VAL A 68 11.88 8.32 -5.40
C VAL A 68 11.45 8.13 -3.94
N ASN A 69 12.22 8.63 -2.98
CA ASN A 69 11.84 8.57 -1.57
C ASN A 69 10.55 9.35 -1.27
N VAL A 70 10.41 10.57 -1.81
CA VAL A 70 9.18 11.38 -1.64
C VAL A 70 7.97 10.69 -2.28
N ASP A 71 8.14 10.11 -3.47
CA ASP A 71 7.09 9.37 -4.16
C ASP A 71 6.66 8.12 -3.39
N ASN A 72 7.62 7.38 -2.82
CA ASN A 72 7.33 6.23 -1.94
C ASN A 72 6.52 6.64 -0.71
N GLN A 73 6.90 7.74 -0.04
CA GLN A 73 6.17 8.25 1.11
C GLN A 73 4.76 8.73 0.73
N LEU A 74 4.60 9.39 -0.43
CA LEU A 74 3.28 9.79 -0.92
C LEU A 74 2.39 8.58 -1.20
N ASN A 75 2.93 7.54 -1.84
CA ASN A 75 2.20 6.29 -2.09
C ASN A 75 1.76 5.63 -0.78
N GLU A 76 2.65 5.56 0.22
CA GLU A 76 2.32 5.03 1.55
C GLU A 76 1.20 5.84 2.23
N LEU A 77 1.24 7.17 2.14
CA LEU A 77 0.17 8.02 2.66
C LEU A 77 -1.15 7.83 1.91
N THR A 78 -1.13 7.55 0.61
CA THR A 78 -2.34 7.23 -0.17
C THR A 78 -2.98 5.92 0.29
N PHE A 79 -2.17 4.89 0.56
CA PHE A 79 -2.67 3.64 1.15
C PHE A 79 -3.26 3.88 2.54
N ARG A 80 -2.54 4.59 3.42
CA ARG A 80 -3.04 4.96 4.75
C ARG A 80 -4.32 5.79 4.68
N GLU A 81 -4.43 6.74 3.75
CA GLU A 81 -5.65 7.52 3.54
C GLU A 81 -6.84 6.62 3.23
N SER A 82 -6.64 5.60 2.38
CA SER A 82 -7.69 4.64 2.03
C SER A 82 -8.16 3.84 3.24
N GLU A 83 -7.26 3.46 4.15
CA GLU A 83 -7.60 2.78 5.40
C GLU A 83 -8.33 3.71 6.39
N ILE A 84 -7.79 4.91 6.64
CA ILE A 84 -8.37 5.82 7.64
C ILE A 84 -9.69 6.43 7.17
N SER A 85 -9.90 6.60 5.86
CA SER A 85 -11.15 7.15 5.31
C SER A 85 -12.36 6.23 5.53
N GLN A 86 -12.12 4.94 5.78
CA GLN A 86 -13.18 3.99 6.18
C GLN A 86 -13.58 4.12 7.65
N LEU A 87 -12.68 4.64 8.48
CA LEU A 87 -12.83 4.68 9.95
C LEU A 87 -13.11 6.09 10.49
N TYR A 88 -12.60 7.11 9.80
CA TYR A 88 -12.56 8.49 10.29
C TYR A 88 -13.04 9.47 9.21
N THR A 89 -13.67 10.54 9.68
CA THR A 89 -13.99 11.69 8.82
C THR A 89 -12.76 12.58 8.64
N LYS A 90 -12.80 13.45 7.61
CA LYS A 90 -11.71 14.40 7.31
C LYS A 90 -11.40 15.37 8.45
N GLU A 91 -12.35 15.58 9.37
CA GLU A 91 -12.18 16.46 10.52
C GLU A 91 -11.36 15.82 11.66
N HIS A 92 -11.17 14.50 11.64
CA HIS A 92 -10.45 13.79 12.69
C HIS A 92 -8.96 14.20 12.72
N PRO A 93 -8.35 14.41 13.90
CA PRO A 93 -6.96 14.85 14.01
C PRO A 93 -5.95 14.00 13.23
N THR A 94 -6.15 12.67 13.18
CA THR A 94 -5.28 11.77 12.41
C THR A 94 -5.39 12.00 10.90
N TYR A 95 -6.59 12.29 10.39
CA TYR A 95 -6.80 12.59 8.98
C TYR A 95 -6.15 13.94 8.61
N LYS A 96 -6.31 14.96 9.46
CA LYS A 96 -5.67 16.28 9.28
C LYS A 96 -4.15 16.17 9.25
N ALA A 97 -3.56 15.43 10.20
CA ALA A 97 -2.12 15.21 10.24
C ALA A 97 -1.60 14.51 8.96
N LEU A 98 -2.34 13.53 8.44
CA LEU A 98 -2.01 12.86 7.18
C LEU A 98 -2.05 13.84 5.99
N LEU A 99 -3.09 14.68 5.91
CA LEU A 99 -3.22 15.69 4.85
C LEU A 99 -2.07 16.71 4.88
N GLU A 100 -1.72 17.22 6.06
CA GLU A 100 -0.61 18.15 6.21
C GLU A 100 0.73 17.51 5.79
N LYS A 101 0.99 16.27 6.23
CA LYS A 101 2.21 15.55 5.82
C LYS A 101 2.27 15.35 4.31
N ARG A 102 1.14 15.01 3.67
CA ARG A 102 1.04 14.87 2.21
C ARG A 102 1.34 16.18 1.50
N LYS A 103 0.78 17.29 2.00
CA LYS A 103 1.03 18.63 1.46
C LYS A 103 2.51 18.99 1.54
N THR A 104 3.17 18.75 2.67
CA THR A 104 4.62 18.99 2.82
C THR A 104 5.43 18.20 1.79
N LEU A 105 5.11 16.92 1.57
CA LEU A 105 5.80 16.08 0.58
C LEU A 105 5.53 16.54 -0.86
N GLN A 106 4.33 17.00 -1.17
CA GLN A 106 4.01 17.58 -2.48
C GLN A 106 4.80 18.88 -2.74
N GLU A 107 4.94 19.73 -1.74
CA GLU A 107 5.77 20.93 -1.81
C GLU A 107 7.25 20.58 -2.02
N GLU A 108 7.76 19.57 -1.30
CA GLU A 108 9.12 19.05 -1.49
C GLU A 108 9.32 18.48 -2.90
N LYS A 109 8.40 17.66 -3.39
CA LYS A 109 8.41 17.15 -4.77
C LYS A 109 8.45 18.29 -5.80
N SER A 110 7.66 19.35 -5.58
CA SER A 110 7.65 20.52 -6.45
C SER A 110 9.01 21.24 -6.47
N LYS A 111 9.68 21.37 -5.31
CA LYS A 111 11.03 21.94 -5.24
C LYS A 111 12.05 21.07 -5.97
N LEU A 112 11.99 19.75 -5.82
CA LEU A 112 12.87 18.82 -6.54
C LEU A 112 12.65 18.89 -8.05
N ASN A 113 11.40 18.93 -8.51
CA ASN A 113 11.06 19.09 -9.92
C ASN A 113 11.65 20.39 -10.51
N LYS A 114 11.66 21.50 -9.76
CA LYS A 114 12.31 22.75 -10.20
C LYS A 114 13.82 22.58 -10.36
N ARG A 115 14.49 21.82 -9.49
CA ARG A 115 15.91 21.49 -9.63
C ARG A 115 16.16 20.64 -10.88
N VAL A 116 15.29 19.68 -11.17
CA VAL A 116 15.34 18.91 -12.41
C VAL A 116 15.21 19.84 -13.63
N SER A 117 14.24 20.77 -13.63
CA SER A 117 14.06 21.71 -14.76
C SER A 117 15.25 22.63 -15.03
N SER A 118 16.17 22.80 -14.06
CA SER A 118 17.42 23.56 -14.28
C SER A 118 18.58 22.72 -14.84
N MET A 119 18.43 21.40 -14.93
CA MET A 119 19.45 20.50 -15.47
C MET A 119 19.46 20.53 -17.00
N PRO A 120 20.56 20.13 -17.68
CA PRO A 120 20.58 19.94 -19.13
C PRO A 120 19.50 18.94 -19.59
N GLU A 121 18.93 19.13 -20.78
CA GLU A 121 17.82 18.30 -21.30
C GLU A 121 18.11 16.79 -21.25
N THR A 122 19.34 16.38 -21.57
CA THR A 122 19.77 14.98 -21.48
C THR A 122 19.71 14.43 -20.05
N GLN A 123 20.07 15.24 -19.05
CA GLN A 123 19.97 14.88 -17.64
C GLN A 123 18.51 14.86 -17.14
N GLN A 124 17.66 15.75 -17.66
CA GLN A 124 16.23 15.73 -17.33
C GLN A 124 15.57 14.45 -17.81
N GLU A 125 15.84 14.06 -19.06
CA GLU A 125 15.22 12.90 -19.67
C GLU A 125 15.71 11.59 -19.06
N ILE A 126 17.02 11.43 -18.83
CA ILE A 126 17.53 10.24 -18.13
C ILE A 126 17.00 10.14 -16.69
N LEU A 127 16.86 11.26 -15.98
CA LEU A 127 16.30 11.28 -14.63
C LEU A 127 14.82 10.88 -14.66
N ARG A 128 14.05 11.39 -15.62
CA ARG A 128 12.64 11.04 -15.80
C ARG A 128 12.48 9.53 -16.04
N LEU A 129 13.24 8.98 -16.99
CA LEU A 129 13.22 7.54 -17.30
C LEU A 129 13.68 6.70 -16.11
N SER A 130 14.74 7.12 -15.41
CA SER A 130 15.24 6.42 -14.22
C SER A 130 14.21 6.45 -13.09
N ARG A 131 13.51 7.57 -12.88
CA ARG A 131 12.42 7.69 -11.90
C ARG A 131 11.28 6.73 -12.23
N ASP A 132 10.89 6.65 -13.49
CA ASP A 132 9.78 5.79 -13.92
C ASP A 132 10.12 4.30 -13.66
N VAL A 133 11.38 3.88 -13.90
CA VAL A 133 11.89 2.54 -13.55
C VAL A 133 11.94 2.31 -12.04
N GLU A 134 12.58 3.19 -11.27
CA GLU A 134 12.76 3.01 -9.82
C GLU A 134 11.42 3.02 -9.07
N SER A 135 10.50 3.92 -9.44
CA SER A 135 9.15 3.96 -8.89
C SER A 135 8.34 2.72 -9.28
N GLY A 136 8.40 2.31 -10.55
CA GLY A 136 7.75 1.08 -11.02
C GLY A 136 8.27 -0.16 -10.29
N ARG A 137 9.58 -0.26 -10.07
CA ARG A 137 10.23 -1.33 -9.30
C ARG A 137 9.77 -1.33 -7.84
N ALA A 138 9.71 -0.17 -7.20
CA ALA A 138 9.23 -0.05 -5.82
C ALA A 138 7.77 -0.53 -5.69
N VAL A 139 6.88 -0.10 -6.58
CA VAL A 139 5.47 -0.53 -6.61
C VAL A 139 5.36 -2.03 -6.87
N TYR A 140 6.10 -2.55 -7.86
CA TYR A 140 6.12 -3.98 -8.16
C TYR A 140 6.52 -4.82 -6.94
N MET A 141 7.60 -4.42 -6.25
CA MET A 141 8.05 -5.11 -5.03
C MET A 141 7.03 -5.02 -3.89
N GLN A 142 6.36 -3.88 -3.70
CA GLN A 142 5.28 -3.76 -2.71
C GLN A 142 4.12 -4.71 -3.01
N LEU A 143 3.67 -4.77 -4.27
CA LEU A 143 2.58 -5.67 -4.68
C LEU A 143 2.98 -7.14 -4.54
N LEU A 144 4.22 -7.49 -4.89
CA LEU A 144 4.77 -8.84 -4.76
C LEU A 144 4.82 -9.27 -3.29
N ASN A 145 5.31 -8.39 -2.40
CA ASN A 145 5.33 -8.64 -0.96
C ASN A 145 3.91 -8.84 -0.43
N ARG A 146 2.96 -7.98 -0.83
CA ARG A 146 1.55 -8.10 -0.42
C ARG A 146 0.91 -9.41 -0.90
N GLN A 147 1.22 -9.85 -2.11
CA GLN A 147 0.77 -11.14 -2.65
C GLN A 147 1.32 -12.31 -1.82
N GLN A 148 2.60 -12.26 -1.47
CA GLN A 148 3.25 -13.29 -0.64
C GLN A 148 2.63 -13.35 0.77
N GLU A 149 2.41 -12.20 1.40
CA GLU A 149 1.73 -12.09 2.69
C GLU A 149 0.33 -12.71 2.66
N LEU A 150 -0.48 -12.36 1.65
CA LEU A 150 -1.84 -12.91 1.48
C LEU A 150 -1.82 -14.41 1.20
N SER A 151 -0.83 -14.91 0.47
CA SER A 151 -0.66 -16.35 0.20
C SER A 151 -0.34 -17.14 1.48
N ILE A 152 0.50 -16.56 2.36
CA ILE A 152 0.80 -17.12 3.68
C ILE A 152 -0.44 -17.04 4.59
N ALA A 153 -1.12 -15.89 4.62
CA ALA A 153 -2.32 -15.69 5.45
C ALA A 153 -3.45 -16.67 5.06
N LYS A 154 -3.68 -16.89 3.75
CA LYS A 154 -4.62 -17.90 3.24
C LYS A 154 -4.30 -19.31 3.77
N SER A 155 -3.00 -19.63 3.89
CA SER A 155 -2.53 -20.93 4.40
C SER A 155 -2.59 -21.04 5.93
N SER A 156 -2.65 -19.91 6.64
CA SER A 156 -2.54 -19.84 8.11
C SER A 156 -3.89 -19.86 8.85
N ALA A 157 -5.02 -19.61 8.17
CA ALA A 157 -6.39 -19.66 8.73
C ALA A 157 -6.57 -18.90 10.07
N ILE A 158 -5.88 -17.77 10.26
CA ILE A 158 -5.99 -16.95 11.47
C ILE A 158 -7.10 -15.91 11.27
N GLY A 159 -8.10 -15.91 12.14
CA GLY A 159 -9.16 -14.89 12.18
C GLY A 159 -8.80 -13.68 13.05
N ASN A 160 -9.45 -12.53 12.79
CA ASN A 160 -9.26 -11.28 13.54
C ASN A 160 -10.12 -11.17 14.83
N VAL A 161 -10.76 -12.26 15.25
CA VAL A 161 -11.67 -12.27 16.42
C VAL A 161 -11.27 -13.38 17.38
N ARG A 162 -11.26 -13.07 18.68
CA ARG A 162 -11.04 -14.02 19.78
C ARG A 162 -12.18 -13.92 20.77
N ILE A 163 -12.75 -15.06 21.16
CA ILE A 163 -13.75 -15.13 22.24
C ILE A 163 -12.99 -14.98 23.57
N ILE A 164 -13.39 -13.99 24.39
CA ILE A 164 -12.75 -13.69 25.68
C ILE A 164 -13.51 -14.35 26.84
N ASP A 165 -14.85 -14.37 26.76
CA ASP A 165 -15.72 -15.05 27.71
C ASP A 165 -16.92 -15.65 26.99
N GLU A 166 -17.31 -16.86 27.39
CA GLU A 166 -18.45 -17.56 26.80
C GLU A 166 -19.73 -17.13 27.50
N ALA A 167 -20.82 -17.01 26.75
CA ALA A 167 -22.10 -16.60 27.32
C ALA A 167 -22.69 -17.73 28.17
N VAL A 168 -22.51 -17.66 29.49
CA VAL A 168 -23.09 -18.62 30.44
C VAL A 168 -24.55 -18.27 30.71
N THR A 169 -25.47 -19.18 30.41
CA THR A 169 -26.88 -19.03 30.82
C THR A 169 -27.03 -19.35 32.29
N ASN A 170 -27.59 -18.45 33.09
CA ASN A 170 -27.91 -18.74 34.48
C ASN A 170 -29.14 -19.68 34.53
N PRO A 171 -29.01 -20.93 35.03
CA PRO A 171 -30.09 -21.91 34.95
C PRO A 171 -31.25 -21.63 35.92
N LYS A 172 -31.10 -20.65 36.83
CA LYS A 172 -32.17 -20.24 37.74
C LYS A 172 -33.08 -19.22 37.06
N PRO A 173 -34.39 -19.49 36.91
CA PRO A 173 -35.35 -18.50 36.43
C PRO A 173 -35.37 -17.30 37.38
N VAL A 174 -35.16 -16.10 36.84
CA VAL A 174 -35.08 -14.87 37.64
C VAL A 174 -36.43 -14.54 38.28
N LYS A 175 -37.56 -14.86 37.62
CA LYS A 175 -38.93 -14.73 38.14
C LYS A 175 -39.91 -15.71 37.44
N PRO A 176 -41.06 -16.04 38.07
CA PRO A 176 -41.42 -15.73 39.46
C PRO A 176 -40.93 -16.82 40.43
N LYS A 177 -40.66 -16.44 41.69
CA LYS A 177 -40.47 -17.40 42.78
C LYS A 177 -41.80 -18.14 42.99
N LYS A 178 -41.82 -19.45 42.74
CA LYS A 178 -43.00 -20.27 43.08
C LYS A 178 -43.25 -20.14 44.58
N LEU A 179 -44.50 -19.87 44.95
CA LEU A 179 -44.96 -19.93 46.34
C LEU A 179 -44.83 -21.38 46.82
N LEU A 180 -44.32 -21.55 48.04
CA LEU A 180 -44.14 -22.84 48.72
C LEU A 180 -45.46 -23.64 48.79
#